data_AF-A0A9Q1GIH2-F1
#
_entry.id   AF-A0A9Q1GIH2-F1
#
_cell.length_a   1.000
_cell.length_b   1.000
_cell.length_c   1.000
_cell.angle_alpha   90.00
_cell.angle_beta   90.00
_cell.angle_gamma   90.00
#
_symmetry.space_group_name_H-M   'P 1'
#
loop_
_entity.id
_entity.type
_entity.pdbx_description
1 polymer ?
#
loop_
_entity_poly.entity_id
_entity_poly.type
_entity_poly.pdbx_seq_one_letter_code
_entity_poly.pdbx_strand_id
1 'polypeptide(L)'
;MELPLAQWYDDCGKYFSCGSVTKVGFPFWGSASRPKNCGYPGLELGCEGNATITLGIMGMQYRVLDHNQNTQMLTIARKDFWEGICLQRFVNTTLDFELFEYGPGLQNITVLYGCPSPYTSVPGQFTCKISGLDDTTGFPEVGALGPSGCNASVVVPVVEPLADQIGNVSLDQVINHGFRAKYKVDSFCIECEVSSGRCGFDLNENKTSCLCPDGSVGYTNCSNNKDYASPGMFTLSSRV
;
A
#
# COMPACT_ATOMS: atom_id res chain seq x y z
N MET A 1 -0.27 -5.19 -26.18
CA MET A 1 -1.24 -6.28 -26.39
C MET A 1 -2.50 -5.82 -25.67
N GLU A 2 -3.44 -5.22 -26.40
CA GLU A 2 -4.69 -4.70 -25.84
C GLU A 2 -5.56 -5.88 -25.43
N LEU A 3 -5.92 -5.97 -24.15
CA LEU A 3 -6.94 -6.92 -23.72
C LEU A 3 -8.29 -6.44 -24.27
N PRO A 4 -9.16 -7.33 -24.78
CA PRO A 4 -10.52 -6.96 -25.14
C PRO A 4 -11.23 -6.27 -23.96
N LEU A 5 -11.98 -5.19 -24.20
CA LEU A 5 -12.58 -4.36 -23.15
C LEU A 5 -13.43 -5.17 -22.14
N ALA A 6 -14.13 -6.20 -22.61
CA ALA A 6 -14.88 -7.12 -21.75
C ALA A 6 -13.99 -7.91 -20.77
N GLN A 7 -12.80 -8.34 -21.24
CA GLN A 7 -11.81 -9.01 -20.41
C GLN A 7 -11.27 -8.09 -19.31
N TRP A 8 -11.12 -6.79 -19.61
CA TRP A 8 -10.68 -5.80 -18.63
C TRP A 8 -11.70 -5.62 -17.49
N TYR A 9 -12.99 -5.51 -17.82
CA TYR A 9 -14.06 -5.44 -16.81
C TYR A 9 -14.04 -6.65 -15.87
N ASP A 10 -13.95 -7.86 -16.43
CA ASP A 10 -13.95 -9.11 -15.65
C ASP A 10 -12.70 -9.25 -14.79
N ASP A 11 -11.52 -8.90 -15.33
CA ASP A 11 -10.25 -9.00 -14.61
C ASP A 11 -10.16 -8.00 -13.47
N CYS A 12 -10.61 -6.75 -13.67
CA CYS A 12 -10.64 -5.77 -12.58
C CYS A 12 -11.77 -6.03 -11.58
N GLY A 13 -12.66 -6.97 -11.90
CA GLY A 13 -13.63 -7.49 -10.96
C GLY A 13 -13.12 -8.57 -10.03
N LYS A 14 -11.94 -9.14 -10.30
CA LYS A 14 -11.25 -10.07 -9.42
C LYS A 14 -10.52 -9.32 -8.32
N TYR A 15 -10.30 -10.02 -7.22
CA TYR A 15 -9.53 -9.53 -6.09
C TYR A 15 -8.17 -10.20 -6.02
N PHE A 16 -7.21 -9.46 -5.48
CA PHE A 16 -5.97 -10.01 -4.97
C PHE A 16 -6.22 -10.68 -3.61
N SER A 17 -5.57 -11.80 -3.33
CA SER A 17 -5.64 -12.52 -2.05
C SER A 17 -4.36 -13.32 -1.83
N CYS A 18 -3.81 -13.27 -0.61
CA CYS A 18 -2.57 -13.94 -0.26
C CYS A 18 -2.49 -14.10 1.28
N GLY A 19 -2.21 -15.30 1.77
CA GLY A 19 -2.21 -15.58 3.21
C GLY A 19 -3.55 -15.23 3.86
N SER A 20 -3.50 -14.49 4.98
CA SER A 20 -4.68 -14.06 5.74
C SER A 20 -5.40 -12.85 5.14
N VAL A 21 -4.76 -12.07 4.29
CA VAL A 21 -5.34 -10.87 3.68
C VAL A 21 -5.95 -11.24 2.34
N THR A 22 -7.26 -11.03 2.25
CA THR A 22 -8.06 -11.44 1.09
C THR A 22 -8.92 -10.30 0.60
N LYS A 23 -9.47 -10.43 -0.61
CA LYS A 23 -10.41 -9.47 -1.21
C LYS A 23 -9.85 -8.05 -1.40
N VAL A 24 -8.57 -7.92 -1.75
CA VAL A 24 -7.96 -6.61 -2.02
C VAL A 24 -8.25 -6.18 -3.46
N GLY A 25 -8.97 -5.07 -3.63
CA GLY A 25 -9.41 -4.53 -4.92
C GLY A 25 -8.67 -3.26 -5.35
N PHE A 26 -9.34 -2.41 -6.14
CA PHE A 26 -8.81 -1.10 -6.55
C PHE A 26 -8.50 -0.25 -5.29
N PRO A 27 -7.38 0.48 -5.22
CA PRO A 27 -6.45 0.84 -6.31
C PRO A 27 -5.27 -0.11 -6.49
N PHE A 28 -5.26 -1.26 -5.83
CA PHE A 28 -4.15 -2.22 -5.89
C PHE A 28 -4.28 -3.14 -7.10
N TRP A 29 -3.18 -3.68 -7.59
CA TRP A 29 -3.16 -4.74 -8.59
C TRP A 29 -2.08 -5.76 -8.23
N GLY A 30 -2.03 -6.89 -8.93
CA GLY A 30 -1.03 -7.91 -8.68
C GLY A 30 -1.61 -9.31 -8.75
N SER A 31 -0.73 -10.32 -8.73
CA SER A 31 -1.02 -11.72 -9.03
C SER A 31 -1.52 -11.96 -10.47
N ALA A 32 -1.67 -13.23 -10.86
CA ALA A 32 -2.17 -13.59 -12.19
C ALA A 32 -3.66 -13.22 -12.39
N SER A 33 -4.43 -12.99 -11.32
CA SER A 33 -5.87 -12.72 -11.41
C SER A 33 -6.21 -11.25 -11.60
N ARG A 34 -5.29 -10.31 -11.35
CA ARG A 34 -5.58 -8.88 -11.32
C ARG A 34 -4.47 -8.06 -12.00
N PRO A 35 -4.58 -7.83 -13.32
CA PRO A 35 -3.51 -7.24 -14.14
C PRO A 35 -3.24 -5.76 -13.82
N LYS A 36 -2.14 -5.23 -14.35
CA LYS A 36 -1.63 -3.88 -14.05
C LYS A 36 -2.63 -2.75 -14.30
N ASN A 37 -3.43 -2.85 -15.34
CA ASN A 37 -4.48 -1.89 -15.68
C ASN A 37 -5.71 -1.94 -14.73
N CYS A 38 -5.66 -2.74 -13.67
CA CYS A 38 -6.67 -2.72 -12.62
C CYS A 38 -6.31 -1.87 -11.40
N GLY A 39 -5.15 -1.24 -11.36
CA GLY A 39 -4.74 -0.43 -10.22
C GLY A 39 -3.68 0.59 -10.57
N TYR A 40 -3.28 1.40 -9.59
CA TYR A 40 -2.24 2.40 -9.80
C TYR A 40 -0.88 1.75 -9.99
N PRO A 41 -0.04 2.21 -10.94
CA PRO A 41 1.25 1.58 -11.24
C PRO A 41 2.15 1.36 -10.01
N GLY A 42 2.12 2.27 -9.03
CA GLY A 42 2.90 2.17 -7.79
C GLY A 42 2.27 1.31 -6.68
N LEU A 43 1.12 0.68 -6.93
CA LEU A 43 0.37 -0.13 -5.95
C LEU A 43 0.30 -1.61 -6.34
N GLU A 44 1.41 -2.13 -6.86
CA GLU A 44 1.58 -3.57 -7.11
C GLU A 44 1.72 -4.35 -5.79
N LEU A 45 0.92 -5.39 -5.65
CA LEU A 45 1.01 -6.37 -4.56
C LEU A 45 1.65 -7.66 -5.05
N GLY A 46 2.72 -8.06 -4.39
CA GLY A 46 3.34 -9.38 -4.53
C GLY A 46 2.82 -10.35 -3.47
N CYS A 47 2.97 -11.65 -3.73
CA CYS A 47 2.64 -12.71 -2.77
C CYS A 47 3.80 -13.71 -2.69
N GLU A 48 4.53 -13.70 -1.59
CA GLU A 48 5.67 -14.58 -1.33
C GLU A 48 5.24 -15.78 -0.50
N GLY A 49 5.61 -16.98 -0.95
CA GLY A 49 5.32 -18.23 -0.23
C GLY A 49 3.84 -18.49 0.00
N ASN A 50 2.95 -17.87 -0.80
CA ASN A 50 1.48 -17.88 -0.61
C ASN A 50 1.00 -17.31 0.74
N ALA A 51 1.86 -16.59 1.47
CA ALA A 51 1.59 -16.18 2.84
C ALA A 51 1.89 -14.69 3.10
N THR A 52 2.92 -14.12 2.47
CA THR A 52 3.38 -12.76 2.76
C THR A 52 3.11 -11.84 1.58
N ILE A 53 2.31 -10.80 1.82
CA ILE A 53 2.07 -9.76 0.82
C ILE A 53 3.20 -8.76 0.86
N THR A 54 3.71 -8.39 -0.31
CA THR A 54 4.74 -7.36 -0.46
C THR A 54 4.24 -6.17 -1.26
N LEU A 55 4.72 -4.97 -0.91
CA LEU A 55 4.41 -3.71 -1.59
C LEU A 55 5.70 -2.88 -1.68
N GLY A 56 6.01 -2.38 -2.87
CA GLY A 56 7.13 -1.47 -3.09
C GLY A 56 6.70 -0.02 -2.93
N ILE A 57 7.40 0.76 -2.10
CA ILE A 57 7.17 2.21 -1.94
C ILE A 57 8.53 2.91 -1.96
N MET A 58 8.73 3.88 -2.86
CA MET A 58 9.96 4.68 -2.96
C MET A 58 11.26 3.83 -2.97
N GLY A 59 11.25 2.68 -3.66
CA GLY A 59 12.39 1.77 -3.76
C GLY A 59 12.62 0.87 -2.53
N MET A 60 11.71 0.89 -1.55
CA MET A 60 11.75 0.08 -0.34
C MET A 60 10.65 -0.97 -0.38
N GLN A 61 10.94 -2.18 0.09
CA GLN A 61 9.95 -3.26 0.18
C GLN A 61 9.30 -3.28 1.56
N TYR A 62 7.97 -3.39 1.55
CA TYR A 62 7.14 -3.51 2.74
C TYR A 62 6.37 -4.81 2.72
N ARG A 63 6.10 -5.35 3.90
CA ARG A 63 5.12 -6.39 4.13
C ARG A 63 3.79 -5.72 4.45
N VAL A 64 2.71 -6.14 3.80
CA VAL A 64 1.35 -5.73 4.15
C VAL A 64 0.84 -6.69 5.21
N LEU A 65 0.60 -6.16 6.40
CA LEU A 65 0.15 -6.91 7.58
C LEU A 65 -1.37 -6.97 7.68
N ASP A 66 -2.04 -5.89 7.28
CA ASP A 66 -3.49 -5.75 7.35
C ASP A 66 -3.99 -4.79 6.27
N HIS A 67 -5.23 -4.97 5.84
CA HIS A 67 -5.92 -4.11 4.87
C HIS A 67 -7.37 -3.88 5.30
N ASN A 68 -7.75 -2.62 5.38
CA ASN A 68 -9.13 -2.21 5.61
C ASN A 68 -9.59 -1.32 4.45
N GLN A 69 -10.47 -1.87 3.62
CA GLN A 69 -11.00 -1.17 2.46
C GLN A 69 -11.89 0.02 2.86
N ASN A 70 -12.70 -0.13 3.91
CA ASN A 70 -13.68 0.90 4.33
C ASN A 70 -12.99 2.19 4.77
N THR A 71 -11.83 2.07 5.42
CA THR A 71 -11.05 3.22 5.90
C THR A 71 -9.91 3.60 4.96
N GLN A 72 -9.76 2.89 3.84
CA GLN A 72 -8.64 3.03 2.92
C GLN A 72 -7.27 2.90 3.61
N MET A 73 -7.14 1.97 4.56
CA MET A 73 -5.92 1.81 5.35
C MET A 73 -5.21 0.49 5.05
N LEU A 74 -3.89 0.56 5.02
CA LEU A 74 -2.99 -0.58 5.17
C LEU A 74 -2.25 -0.46 6.49
N THR A 75 -1.95 -1.59 7.11
CA THR A 75 -0.86 -1.67 8.09
C THR A 75 0.34 -2.28 7.38
N ILE A 76 1.43 -1.54 7.29
CA ILE A 76 2.64 -1.97 6.59
C ILE A 76 3.85 -1.93 7.51
N ALA A 77 4.76 -2.88 7.31
CA ALA A 77 6.03 -2.94 8.02
C ALA A 77 7.15 -3.14 7.00
N ARG A 78 8.27 -2.44 7.19
CA ARG A 78 9.44 -2.58 6.32
C ARG A 78 9.93 -4.03 6.32
N LYS A 79 10.16 -4.57 5.12
CA LYS A 79 10.53 -5.97 4.94
C LYS A 79 11.95 -6.27 5.43
N ASP A 80 12.88 -5.33 5.27
CA ASP A 80 14.28 -5.48 5.67
C ASP A 80 14.46 -5.55 7.19
N PHE A 81 13.52 -5.03 7.98
CA PHE A 81 13.48 -5.20 9.43
C PHE A 81 12.94 -6.57 9.90
N TRP A 82 12.46 -7.42 8.99
CA TRP A 82 11.88 -8.72 9.34
C TRP A 82 12.94 -9.71 9.86
N GLU A 83 14.15 -9.67 9.32
CA GLU A 83 15.26 -10.53 9.74
C GLU A 83 16.06 -9.95 10.92
N GLY A 84 15.75 -8.71 11.32
CA GLY A 84 16.35 -8.03 12.46
C GLY A 84 16.57 -6.55 12.23
N ILE A 85 16.99 -5.86 13.29
CA ILE A 85 17.23 -4.41 13.27
C ILE A 85 18.64 -4.03 12.78
N CYS A 86 19.55 -4.99 12.61
CA CYS A 86 20.90 -4.72 12.14
C CYS A 86 20.95 -4.57 10.62
N LEU A 87 20.62 -3.37 10.15
CA LEU A 87 20.65 -3.00 8.74
C LEU A 87 22.07 -2.77 8.22
N GLN A 88 22.27 -2.99 6.92
CA GLN A 88 23.48 -2.57 6.20
C GLN A 88 23.30 -1.26 5.43
N ARG A 89 22.04 -0.83 5.23
CA ARG A 89 21.70 0.43 4.55
C ARG A 89 20.74 1.22 5.42
N PHE A 90 21.16 2.43 5.79
CA PHE A 90 20.40 3.31 6.68
C PHE A 90 19.61 4.32 5.86
N VAL A 91 18.35 3.98 5.55
CA VAL A 91 17.41 4.85 4.84
C VAL A 91 16.20 5.06 5.72
N ASN A 92 15.76 6.32 5.85
CA ASN A 92 14.55 6.66 6.59
C ASN A 92 13.32 6.05 5.93
N THR A 93 12.33 5.75 6.75
CA THR A 93 11.05 5.23 6.27
C THR A 93 10.22 6.41 5.76
N THR A 94 9.94 6.43 4.47
CA THR A 94 9.16 7.47 3.81
C THR A 94 8.10 6.84 2.92
N LEU A 95 6.89 7.43 2.93
CA LEU A 95 5.82 7.09 2.01
C LEU A 95 5.97 7.87 0.70
N ASP A 96 5.33 7.36 -0.35
CA ASP A 96 5.00 8.14 -1.53
C ASP A 96 3.73 8.95 -1.24
N PHE A 97 3.86 10.26 -1.06
CA PHE A 97 2.74 11.12 -0.70
C PHE A 97 1.75 11.38 -1.85
N GLU A 98 2.07 10.99 -3.09
CA GLU A 98 1.11 11.00 -4.20
C GLU A 98 0.11 9.85 -4.07
N LEU A 99 0.53 8.73 -3.47
CA LEU A 99 -0.28 7.51 -3.31
C LEU A 99 -0.77 7.28 -1.89
N PHE A 100 -0.11 7.86 -0.89
CA PHE A 100 -0.37 7.58 0.52
C PHE A 100 -0.36 8.83 1.41
N GLU A 101 -0.94 8.67 2.59
CA GLU A 101 -0.80 9.54 3.75
C GLU A 101 -0.52 8.66 4.98
N TYR A 102 0.11 9.24 6.00
CA TYR A 102 0.22 8.57 7.29
C TYR A 102 -1.16 8.39 7.91
N GLY A 103 -1.45 7.19 8.39
CA GLY A 103 -2.66 6.92 9.16
C GLY A 103 -2.60 7.56 10.57
N PRO A 104 -3.72 7.55 11.30
CA PRO A 104 -3.77 8.08 12.67
C PRO A 104 -3.08 7.15 13.68
N GLY A 105 -2.70 7.74 14.83
CA GLY A 105 -2.14 7.01 15.98
C GLY A 105 -0.75 6.45 15.70
N LEU A 106 0.16 7.31 15.23
CA LEU A 106 1.53 6.96 14.88
C LEU A 106 2.52 7.79 15.67
N GLN A 107 3.61 7.15 16.05
CA GLN A 107 4.75 7.78 16.69
C GLN A 107 6.01 7.37 15.95
N ASN A 108 6.91 8.32 15.75
CA ASN A 108 8.21 8.02 15.14
C ASN A 108 9.16 7.46 16.19
N ILE A 109 9.93 6.45 15.80
CA ILE A 109 11.12 5.99 16.52
C ILE A 109 12.32 6.25 15.61
N THR A 110 13.40 6.77 16.18
CA THR A 110 14.70 6.84 15.55
C THR A 110 15.57 5.70 16.09
N VAL A 111 16.02 4.81 15.21
CA VAL A 111 16.99 3.78 15.56
C VAL A 111 18.38 4.33 15.28
N LEU A 112 19.18 4.52 16.32
CA LEU A 112 20.57 4.99 16.27
C LEU A 112 21.53 3.81 16.17
N TYR A 113 22.59 3.95 15.38
CA TYR A 113 23.54 2.89 15.06
C TYR A 113 24.99 3.38 15.17
N GLY A 114 25.85 2.57 15.78
CA GLY A 114 27.29 2.85 15.88
C GLY A 114 27.57 4.06 16.77
N CYS A 115 27.11 3.98 18.02
CA CYS A 115 27.17 5.07 18.98
C CYS A 115 28.43 4.95 19.88
N PRO A 116 29.37 5.93 19.87
CA PRO A 116 30.62 5.89 20.66
C PRO A 116 30.42 6.09 22.17
N SER A 117 31.16 5.37 23.00
CA SER A 117 31.11 5.59 24.47
C SER A 117 31.46 7.04 24.87
N PRO A 118 30.81 7.65 25.89
CA PRO A 118 29.85 7.05 26.82
C PRO A 118 28.39 7.40 26.48
N TYR A 119 27.63 6.42 26.01
CA TYR A 119 26.17 6.48 26.07
C TYR A 119 25.73 5.76 27.35
N THR A 120 24.92 6.44 28.17
CA THR A 120 24.31 5.83 29.36
C THR A 120 23.37 4.70 28.94
N SER A 121 23.21 3.67 29.78
CA SER A 121 22.34 2.52 29.51
C SER A 121 20.89 2.96 29.25
N VAL A 122 20.52 3.11 27.97
CA VAL A 122 19.15 3.44 27.54
C VAL A 122 18.35 2.12 27.40
N PRO A 123 17.10 2.05 27.89
CA PRO A 123 16.23 0.92 27.63
C PRO A 123 16.14 0.58 26.14
N GLY A 124 16.22 -0.72 25.80
CA GLY A 124 16.19 -1.16 24.41
C GLY A 124 17.53 -1.05 23.66
N GLN A 125 18.64 -0.79 24.36
CA GLN A 125 19.99 -0.90 23.79
C GLN A 125 20.19 -2.24 23.07
N PHE A 126 20.84 -2.19 21.92
CA PHE A 126 21.18 -3.37 21.13
C PHE A 126 22.60 -3.28 20.57
N THR A 127 23.07 -4.38 19.97
CA THR A 127 24.40 -4.46 19.35
C THR A 127 24.25 -4.90 17.90
N CYS A 128 24.81 -4.11 16.97
CA CYS A 128 24.87 -4.42 15.55
C CYS A 128 26.29 -4.17 15.03
N LYS A 129 26.85 -5.15 14.34
CA LYS A 129 28.12 -4.96 13.62
C LYS A 129 27.85 -4.24 12.31
N ILE A 130 28.44 -3.06 12.16
CA ILE A 130 28.32 -2.25 10.95
C ILE A 130 29.64 -2.33 10.21
N SER A 131 29.58 -2.66 8.92
CA SER A 131 30.78 -2.82 8.10
C SER A 131 31.57 -1.51 8.03
N GLY A 132 32.82 -1.54 8.50
CA GLY A 132 33.72 -0.37 8.48
C GLY A 132 33.64 0.53 9.72
N LEU A 133 32.92 0.15 10.77
CA LEU A 133 32.87 0.89 12.04
C LEU A 133 33.28 -0.01 13.22
N ASP A 134 33.97 0.59 14.18
CA ASP A 134 34.36 -0.07 15.42
C ASP A 134 33.22 -0.05 16.46
N ASP A 135 32.42 1.02 16.49
CA ASP A 135 31.29 1.15 17.38
C ASP A 135 30.12 0.26 16.92
N THR A 136 29.72 -0.68 17.78
CA THR A 136 28.64 -1.64 17.48
C THR A 136 27.35 -1.36 18.26
N THR A 137 27.36 -0.40 19.17
CA THR A 137 26.22 -0.11 20.04
C THR A 137 25.16 0.69 19.30
N GLY A 138 23.88 0.37 19.52
CA GLY A 138 22.75 1.12 19.00
C GLY A 138 21.64 1.31 20.03
N PHE A 139 20.83 2.34 19.83
CA PHE A 139 19.77 2.75 20.75
C PHE A 139 18.51 3.17 19.99
N PRO A 140 17.32 2.83 20.49
CA PRO A 140 16.09 3.46 20.06
C PRO A 140 15.88 4.80 20.78
N GLU A 141 15.39 5.79 20.06
CA GLU A 141 14.94 7.07 20.60
C GLU A 141 13.55 7.40 20.08
N VAL A 142 12.68 7.91 20.94
CA VAL A 142 11.33 8.33 20.52
C VAL A 142 11.43 9.69 19.83
N GLY A 143 10.77 9.80 18.68
CA GLY A 143 10.77 10.98 17.82
C GLY A 143 11.47 10.76 16.48
N ALA A 144 11.41 11.77 15.62
CA ALA A 144 12.14 11.82 14.35
C ALA A 144 13.40 12.66 14.55
N LEU A 145 14.51 11.99 14.80
CA LEU A 145 15.79 12.60 15.17
C LEU A 145 16.87 12.24 14.14
N GLY A 146 17.92 13.05 14.11
CA GLY A 146 19.14 12.70 13.41
C GLY A 146 19.98 11.67 14.17
N PRO A 147 21.20 11.36 13.68
CA PRO A 147 22.08 10.39 14.32
C PRO A 147 22.66 10.83 15.67
N SER A 148 22.56 12.11 16.05
CA SER A 148 22.83 12.58 17.43
C SER A 148 24.18 12.11 18.01
N GLY A 149 25.25 12.16 17.20
CA GLY A 149 26.60 11.74 17.58
C GLY A 149 26.91 10.25 17.33
N CYS A 150 25.90 9.44 16.99
CA CYS A 150 26.10 8.10 16.45
C CYS A 150 26.46 8.17 14.96
N ASN A 151 26.91 7.05 14.40
CA ASN A 151 27.34 7.01 13.01
C ASN A 151 26.18 7.05 12.00
N ALA A 152 25.03 6.45 12.34
CA ALA A 152 23.85 6.45 11.47
C ALA A 152 22.55 6.44 12.27
N SER A 153 21.46 6.82 11.60
CA SER A 153 20.12 6.68 12.13
C SER A 153 19.10 6.29 11.06
N VAL A 154 18.01 5.67 11.50
CA VAL A 154 16.85 5.37 10.66
C VAL A 154 15.59 5.75 11.42
N VAL A 155 14.79 6.64 10.85
CA VAL A 155 13.46 6.96 11.36
C VAL A 155 12.44 5.94 10.85
N VAL A 156 11.66 5.37 11.76
CA VAL A 156 10.60 4.40 11.47
C VAL A 156 9.33 4.83 12.20
N PRO A 157 8.22 5.09 11.51
CA PRO A 157 6.93 5.25 12.15
C PRO A 157 6.44 3.89 12.66
N VAL A 158 5.82 3.90 13.83
CA VAL A 158 5.15 2.74 14.43
C VAL A 158 3.77 3.12 14.96
N VAL A 159 2.89 2.14 15.12
CA VAL A 159 1.59 2.36 15.77
C VAL A 159 1.75 2.66 17.26
N GLU A 160 1.02 3.67 17.74
CA GLU A 160 0.88 3.93 19.17
C GLU A 160 0.10 2.79 19.87
N PRO A 161 0.39 2.49 21.14
CA PRO A 161 1.44 3.08 22.00
C PRO A 161 2.74 2.25 22.00
N LEU A 162 3.09 1.53 20.92
CA LEU A 162 4.19 0.56 20.96
C LEU A 162 5.57 1.20 21.16
N ALA A 163 5.78 2.44 20.71
CA ALA A 163 7.04 3.14 20.94
C ALA A 163 7.29 3.40 22.44
N ASP A 164 6.25 3.62 23.23
CA ASP A 164 6.36 3.80 24.68
C ASP A 164 6.66 2.49 25.43
N GLN A 165 6.59 1.33 24.75
CA GLN A 165 6.89 0.01 25.33
C GLN A 165 8.34 -0.44 25.12
N ILE A 166 9.16 0.35 24.43
CA ILE A 166 10.56 0.04 24.19
C ILE A 166 11.30 -0.17 25.53
N GLY A 167 12.04 -1.28 25.61
CA GLY A 167 12.73 -1.71 26.84
C GLY A 167 11.92 -2.73 27.66
N ASN A 168 10.60 -2.71 27.57
CA ASN A 168 9.74 -3.83 28.03
C ASN A 168 9.54 -4.85 26.92
N VAL A 169 9.37 -4.36 25.69
CA VAL A 169 9.25 -5.13 24.45
C VAL A 169 10.52 -4.87 23.62
N SER A 170 10.97 -5.88 22.88
CA SER A 170 12.15 -5.74 22.04
C SER A 170 11.88 -4.81 20.84
N LEU A 171 12.90 -4.06 20.42
CA LEU A 171 12.75 -3.06 19.36
C LEU A 171 12.34 -3.70 18.01
N ASP A 172 12.82 -4.91 17.72
CA ASP A 172 12.42 -5.67 16.55
C ASP A 172 10.93 -5.96 16.54
N GLN A 173 10.34 -6.33 17.68
CA GLN A 173 8.91 -6.57 17.80
C GLN A 173 8.12 -5.28 17.58
N VAL A 174 8.54 -4.17 18.20
CA VAL A 174 7.88 -2.86 18.03
C VAL A 174 7.87 -2.44 16.55
N ILE A 175 9.01 -2.53 15.86
CA ILE A 175 9.12 -2.16 14.44
C ILE A 175 8.32 -3.11 13.54
N ASN A 176 8.32 -4.42 13.84
CA ASN A 176 7.66 -5.41 13.00
C ASN A 176 6.12 -5.40 13.07
N HIS A 177 5.52 -4.70 14.05
CA HIS A 177 4.09 -4.37 14.05
C HIS A 177 3.73 -3.31 12.99
N GLY A 178 4.71 -2.56 12.50
CA GLY A 178 4.54 -1.60 11.41
C GLY A 178 3.74 -0.36 11.80
N PHE A 179 3.24 0.32 10.77
CA PHE A 179 2.48 1.56 10.87
C PHE A 179 1.35 1.59 9.85
N ARG A 180 0.36 2.43 10.15
CA ARG A 180 -0.80 2.63 9.28
C ARG A 180 -0.46 3.61 8.17
N ALA A 181 -0.76 3.24 6.94
CA ALA A 181 -0.71 4.10 5.77
C ALA A 181 -2.12 4.15 5.15
N LYS A 182 -2.66 5.36 4.98
CA LYS A 182 -3.89 5.57 4.24
C LYS A 182 -3.54 5.69 2.76
N TYR A 183 -4.08 4.83 1.91
CA TYR A 183 -3.89 4.95 0.47
C TYR A 183 -4.93 5.88 -0.14
N LYS A 184 -4.51 6.63 -1.16
CA LYS A 184 -5.37 7.55 -1.90
C LYS A 184 -6.10 6.78 -2.99
N VAL A 185 -7.37 7.11 -3.18
CA VAL A 185 -8.20 6.62 -4.27
C VAL A 185 -8.90 7.82 -4.86
N ASP A 186 -8.88 7.91 -6.18
CA ASP A 186 -9.61 8.92 -6.93
C ASP A 186 -11.11 8.84 -6.57
N SER A 187 -11.70 9.96 -6.17
CA SER A 187 -13.12 10.04 -5.80
C SER A 187 -14.03 9.61 -6.94
N PHE A 188 -13.59 9.79 -8.19
CA PHE A 188 -14.31 9.31 -9.37
C PHE A 188 -14.57 7.80 -9.33
N CYS A 189 -13.66 7.01 -8.74
CA CYS A 189 -13.85 5.57 -8.63
C CYS A 189 -15.09 5.20 -7.79
N ILE A 190 -15.37 5.96 -6.73
CA ILE A 190 -16.54 5.75 -5.88
C ILE A 190 -17.83 5.94 -6.70
N GLU A 191 -17.89 6.98 -7.53
CA GLU A 191 -19.04 7.25 -8.41
C GLU A 191 -19.23 6.16 -9.47
N CYS A 192 -18.13 5.67 -10.04
CA CYS A 192 -18.13 4.54 -10.97
C CYS A 192 -18.73 3.29 -10.33
N GLU A 193 -18.27 2.92 -9.13
CA GLU A 193 -18.77 1.74 -8.41
C GLU A 193 -20.26 1.87 -8.03
N VAL A 194 -20.72 3.07 -7.65
CA VAL A 194 -22.16 3.36 -7.41
C VAL A 194 -22.99 3.11 -8.68
N SER A 195 -22.45 3.40 -9.86
CA SER A 195 -23.09 3.12 -11.14
C SER A 195 -22.97 1.66 -11.61
N SER A 196 -22.58 0.73 -10.73
CA SER A 196 -22.32 -0.69 -11.04
C SER A 196 -21.12 -0.92 -11.97
N GLY A 197 -20.29 0.11 -12.17
CA GLY A 197 -19.02 0.01 -12.85
C GLY A 197 -17.92 -0.57 -11.95
N ARG A 198 -16.75 -0.76 -12.55
CA ARG A 198 -15.52 -1.17 -11.85
C ARG A 198 -14.40 -0.22 -12.22
N CYS A 199 -13.55 0.11 -11.26
CA CYS A 199 -12.42 0.99 -11.53
C CYS A 199 -11.26 0.21 -12.17
N GLY A 200 -10.72 0.79 -13.22
CA GLY A 200 -9.44 0.43 -13.83
C GLY A 200 -8.53 1.64 -13.89
N PHE A 201 -7.30 1.43 -14.36
CA PHE A 201 -6.34 2.50 -14.60
C PHE A 201 -5.85 2.42 -16.04
N ASP A 202 -6.13 3.46 -16.81
CA ASP A 202 -5.62 3.62 -18.15
C ASP A 202 -4.15 4.06 -18.08
N LEU A 203 -3.26 3.13 -18.43
CA LEU A 203 -1.82 3.34 -18.38
C LEU A 203 -1.31 4.30 -19.46
N ASN A 204 -2.06 4.51 -20.55
CA ASN A 204 -1.68 5.41 -21.62
C ASN A 204 -2.02 6.86 -21.26
N GLU A 205 -3.22 7.07 -20.71
CA GLU A 205 -3.71 8.39 -20.30
C GLU A 205 -3.31 8.76 -18.87
N ASN A 206 -2.78 7.80 -18.11
CA ASN A 206 -2.43 7.93 -16.69
C ASN A 206 -3.61 8.42 -15.84
N LYS A 207 -4.79 7.81 -16.04
CA LYS A 207 -6.06 8.21 -15.43
C LYS A 207 -6.87 7.02 -14.93
N THR A 208 -7.65 7.25 -13.87
CA THR A 208 -8.67 6.31 -13.41
C THR A 208 -9.78 6.21 -14.45
N SER A 209 -10.14 4.99 -14.84
CA SER A 209 -11.21 4.71 -15.80
C SER A 209 -12.34 3.94 -15.13
N CYS A 210 -13.57 4.19 -15.58
CA CYS A 210 -14.73 3.40 -15.23
C CYS A 210 -14.99 2.36 -16.32
N LEU A 211 -15.03 1.10 -15.90
CA LEU A 211 -15.32 -0.06 -16.73
C LEU A 211 -16.78 -0.44 -16.48
N CYS A 212 -17.61 -0.40 -17.52
CA CYS A 212 -19.04 -0.60 -17.38
C CYS A 212 -19.49 -2.01 -17.77
N PRO A 213 -20.60 -2.52 -17.20
CA PRO A 213 -21.12 -3.85 -17.52
C PRO A 213 -21.50 -4.04 -18.99
N ASP A 214 -21.83 -2.95 -19.70
CA ASP A 214 -22.14 -2.95 -21.14
C ASP A 214 -20.88 -2.99 -22.04
N GLY A 215 -19.69 -3.06 -21.42
CA GLY A 215 -18.39 -3.08 -22.10
C GLY A 215 -17.85 -1.70 -22.45
N SER A 216 -18.57 -0.62 -22.14
CA SER A 216 -18.04 0.74 -22.31
C SER A 216 -16.96 1.03 -21.28
N VAL A 217 -15.95 1.79 -21.70
CA VAL A 217 -14.86 2.27 -20.84
C VAL A 217 -14.74 3.77 -21.05
N GLY A 218 -14.66 4.52 -19.95
CA GLY A 218 -14.55 5.96 -20.02
C GLY A 218 -14.08 6.58 -18.71
N TYR A 219 -14.17 7.91 -18.66
CA TYR A 219 -13.82 8.73 -17.51
C TYR A 219 -15.06 9.40 -16.90
N THR A 220 -16.22 8.78 -17.12
CA THR A 220 -17.53 9.13 -16.55
C THR A 220 -18.14 7.88 -15.92
N ASN A 221 -19.17 8.06 -15.10
CA ASN A 221 -19.93 6.93 -14.54
C ASN A 221 -20.66 6.13 -15.64
N CYS A 222 -21.07 4.91 -15.32
CA CYS A 222 -21.83 4.08 -16.23
C CYS A 222 -23.23 4.62 -16.43
N SER A 223 -23.64 4.77 -17.70
CA SER A 223 -24.99 5.18 -18.03
C SER A 223 -25.94 4.02 -17.73
N ASN A 224 -26.88 4.23 -16.82
CA ASN A 224 -28.03 3.33 -16.67
C ASN A 224 -28.97 3.54 -17.86
N ASN A 225 -28.62 3.04 -19.04
CA ASN A 225 -29.53 3.05 -20.18
C ASN A 225 -30.69 2.07 -19.92
N LYS A 226 -31.67 2.52 -19.13
CA LYS A 226 -33.07 2.15 -19.28
C LYS A 226 -33.77 3.18 -20.17
N ASP A 227 -33.14 3.56 -21.28
CA ASP A 227 -33.90 4.13 -22.37
C ASP A 227 -34.75 3.00 -22.94
N TYR A 228 -36.04 3.09 -22.67
CA TYR A 228 -37.08 2.25 -23.25
C TYR A 228 -36.77 2.09 -24.74
N ALA A 229 -36.50 0.86 -25.15
CA ALA A 229 -36.82 0.43 -26.50
C ALA A 229 -38.33 0.67 -26.67
N SER A 230 -38.71 1.86 -27.16
CA SER A 230 -40.02 2.06 -27.74
C SER A 230 -40.12 1.05 -28.88
N PRO A 231 -41.12 0.15 -28.89
CA PRO A 231 -41.32 -0.70 -30.04
C PRO A 231 -41.69 0.23 -31.19
N GLY A 232 -40.81 0.32 -32.18
CA GLY A 232 -41.10 0.96 -33.46
C GLY A 232 -42.41 0.40 -33.99
N MET A 233 -43.42 1.25 -34.03
CA MET A 233 -44.75 0.94 -34.54
C MET A 233 -44.60 0.58 -36.02
N PHE A 234 -44.85 -0.68 -36.36
CA PHE A 234 -44.88 -1.15 -37.73
C PHE A 234 -45.93 -0.37 -38.52
N THR A 235 -45.50 0.20 -39.64
CA THR A 235 -46.35 0.78 -40.68
C THR A 235 -47.28 -0.29 -41.26
N LEU A 236 -48.59 -0.05 -41.25
CA LEU A 236 -49.54 -0.68 -42.15
C LEU A 236 -50.24 0.41 -42.95
N SER A 237 -49.73 0.68 -44.15
CA SER A 237 -50.50 1.33 -45.21
C SER A 237 -51.15 0.23 -46.04
N SER A 238 -52.43 -0.04 -45.79
CA SER A 238 -53.26 -0.80 -46.71
C SER A 238 -54.03 0.19 -47.58
N ARG A 239 -53.67 0.24 -48.87
CA ARG A 239 -54.54 0.68 -49.96
C ARG A 239 -55.00 -0.56 -50.71
N VAL A 240 -56.30 -0.85 -50.67
CA VAL A 240 -57.20 -1.00 -51.83
C VAL A 240 -58.58 -0.53 -51.37
#